data_AF-A0A965F5E4-F1
#
_entry.id   AF-A0A965F5E4-F1
#
_cell.length_a   1.000
_cell.length_b   1.000
_cell.length_c   1.000
_cell.angle_alpha   90.00
_cell.angle_beta   90.00
_cell.angle_gamma   90.00
#
_symmetry.space_group_name_H-M   'P 1'
#
loop_
_entity.id
_entity.type
_entity.pdbx_description
1 polymer ?
#
loop_
_entity_poly.entity_id
_entity_poly.type
_entity_poly.pdbx_seq_one_letter_code
_entity_poly.pdbx_strand_id
1 'polypeptide(L)'
;RVGPAVVMAHSQGGFFAWNAAQRRPDAVRALVLVEPASVGDPAQIAALRDIPVLMIYGDYIADDSRWPDIRARGIAFAESLRALGGKVDIVDLPAHGITGNSHMIMMDRNSDQVAALVQDWLAARGLWG
;
A
#
# COMPACT_ATOMS: atom_id res chain seq x y z
N ARG A 1 -24.41 3.27 5.64
CA ARG A 1 -23.45 2.20 5.22
C ARG A 1 -22.86 2.60 3.89
N VAL A 2 -21.57 2.38 3.66
CA VAL A 2 -20.86 2.80 2.43
C VAL A 2 -20.66 1.69 1.39
N GLY A 3 -20.99 0.44 1.72
CA GLY A 3 -20.72 -0.72 0.84
C GLY A 3 -19.25 -1.16 0.84
N PRO A 4 -18.88 -2.18 0.05
CA PRO A 4 -17.48 -2.55 -0.17
C PRO A 4 -16.69 -1.39 -0.78
N ALA A 5 -15.50 -1.09 -0.25
CA ALA A 5 -14.75 0.11 -0.61
C ALA A 5 -13.25 -0.16 -0.78
N VAL A 6 -12.57 0.74 -1.49
CA VAL A 6 -11.11 0.83 -1.47
C VAL A 6 -10.70 1.47 -0.14
N VAL A 7 -9.74 0.86 0.57
CA VAL A 7 -9.21 1.41 1.81
C VAL A 7 -7.81 1.95 1.54
N MET A 8 -7.65 3.26 1.71
CA MET A 8 -6.36 3.92 1.67
C MET A 8 -5.89 4.20 3.10
N ALA A 9 -4.62 3.94 3.38
CA ALA A 9 -4.02 4.20 4.68
C ALA A 9 -2.57 4.65 4.57
N HIS A 10 -2.11 5.38 5.58
CA HIS A 10 -0.76 5.92 5.66
C HIS A 10 -0.07 5.47 6.95
N SER A 11 1.23 5.15 6.88
CA SER A 11 2.07 4.91 8.06
C SER A 11 1.47 3.83 8.98
N GLN A 12 1.30 4.11 10.27
CA GLN A 12 0.65 3.21 11.23
C GLN A 12 -0.79 2.83 10.83
N GLY A 13 -1.47 3.68 10.04
CA GLY A 13 -2.76 3.38 9.42
C GLY A 13 -2.76 2.05 8.67
N GLY A 14 -1.62 1.64 8.10
CA GLY A 14 -1.45 0.36 7.43
C GLY A 14 -1.84 -0.83 8.31
N PHE A 15 -1.57 -0.79 9.62
CA PHE A 15 -1.97 -1.85 10.55
C PHE A 15 -3.49 -2.08 10.53
N PHE A 16 -4.25 -0.99 10.58
CA PHE A 16 -5.70 -1.05 10.59
C PHE A 16 -6.26 -1.48 9.24
N ALA A 17 -5.66 -1.03 8.14
CA ALA A 17 -6.07 -1.43 6.79
C ALA A 17 -5.85 -2.94 6.55
N TRP A 18 -4.69 -3.47 6.93
CA TRP A 18 -4.43 -4.91 6.87
C TRP A 18 -5.42 -5.71 7.72
N ASN A 19 -5.63 -5.31 8.97
CA ASN A 19 -6.57 -5.99 9.87
C ASN A 19 -8.01 -5.95 9.34
N ALA A 20 -8.44 -4.81 8.78
CA ALA A 20 -9.76 -4.68 8.20
C ALA A 20 -9.95 -5.65 7.02
N ALA A 21 -8.98 -5.71 6.11
CA ALA A 21 -9.01 -6.62 4.97
C ALA A 21 -8.95 -8.10 5.37
N GLN A 22 -8.11 -8.46 6.36
CA GLN A 22 -8.02 -9.84 6.85
C GLN A 22 -9.31 -10.30 7.56
N ARG A 23 -9.94 -9.42 8.33
CA ARG A 23 -11.16 -9.74 9.08
C ARG A 23 -12.41 -9.70 8.21
N ARG A 24 -12.45 -8.83 7.20
CA ARG A 24 -13.61 -8.54 6.35
C ARG A 24 -13.22 -8.42 4.88
N PRO A 25 -12.70 -9.51 4.27
CA PRO A 25 -12.25 -9.48 2.89
C PRO A 25 -13.41 -9.19 1.91
N ASP A 26 -14.66 -9.46 2.30
CA ASP A 26 -15.87 -9.13 1.55
C ASP A 26 -16.18 -7.63 1.48
N ALA A 27 -15.62 -6.83 2.39
CA ALA A 27 -15.87 -5.39 2.50
C ALA A 27 -14.74 -4.52 1.92
N VAL A 28 -13.59 -5.11 1.59
CA VAL A 28 -12.41 -4.39 1.09
C VAL A 28 -12.15 -4.75 -0.37
N ARG A 29 -12.36 -3.77 -1.26
CA ARG A 29 -12.20 -3.95 -2.72
C ARG A 29 -10.75 -3.85 -3.17
N ALA A 30 -9.94 -3.07 -2.46
CA ALA A 30 -8.48 -2.97 -2.64
C ALA A 30 -7.87 -2.23 -1.43
N LEU A 31 -6.56 -2.39 -1.27
CA LEU A 31 -5.75 -1.62 -0.32
C LEU A 31 -4.80 -0.69 -1.07
N VAL A 32 -4.74 0.58 -0.66
CA VAL A 32 -3.69 1.53 -1.08
C VAL A 32 -2.94 1.98 0.17
N LEU A 33 -1.69 1.56 0.29
CA LEU A 33 -0.87 1.71 1.49
C LEU A 33 0.30 2.64 1.20
N VAL A 34 0.22 3.85 1.73
CA VAL A 34 1.25 4.88 1.58
C VAL A 34 2.22 4.78 2.76
N GLU A 35 3.45 4.36 2.48
CA GLU A 35 4.50 4.08 3.46
C GLU A 35 3.99 3.34 4.72
N PRO A 36 3.42 2.13 4.57
CA PRO A 36 2.87 1.40 5.71
C PRO A 36 3.98 1.06 6.71
N ALA A 37 3.76 1.42 7.98
CA ALA A 37 4.73 1.22 9.05
C ALA A 37 4.68 -0.21 9.66
N SER A 38 3.73 -1.04 9.21
CA SER A 38 3.43 -2.35 9.76
C SER A 38 2.88 -3.29 8.69
N VAL A 39 2.96 -4.59 8.97
CA VAL A 39 2.40 -5.68 8.16
C VAL A 39 1.11 -6.23 8.76
N GLY A 40 0.36 -7.02 7.98
CA GLY A 40 -0.77 -7.79 8.48
C GLY A 40 -0.33 -9.02 9.28
N ASP A 41 -1.29 -9.75 9.84
CA ASP A 41 -1.03 -11.01 10.53
C ASP A 41 -0.66 -12.11 9.51
N PRO A 42 0.57 -12.67 9.55
CA PRO A 42 0.97 -13.75 8.63
C PRO A 42 0.08 -15.00 8.72
N ALA A 43 -0.52 -15.28 9.88
CA ALA A 43 -1.43 -16.42 10.02
C ALA A 43 -2.74 -16.24 9.23
N GLN A 44 -3.10 -15.01 8.89
CA GLN A 44 -4.31 -14.66 8.15
C GLN A 44 -4.02 -14.18 6.72
N ILE A 45 -2.80 -14.36 6.22
CA ILE A 45 -2.36 -13.84 4.93
C ILE A 45 -3.21 -14.36 3.76
N ALA A 46 -3.74 -15.58 3.84
CA ALA A 46 -4.58 -16.17 2.80
C ALA A 46 -5.90 -15.39 2.57
N ALA A 47 -6.40 -14.68 3.58
CA ALA A 47 -7.60 -13.83 3.45
C ALA A 47 -7.39 -12.64 2.51
N LEU A 48 -6.13 -12.26 2.25
CA LEU A 48 -5.76 -11.14 1.39
C LEU A 48 -5.59 -11.53 -0.08
N ARG A 49 -5.61 -12.83 -0.40
CA ARG A 49 -5.23 -13.37 -1.73
C ARG A 49 -5.93 -12.68 -2.89
N ASP A 50 -7.24 -12.46 -2.77
CA ASP A 50 -8.05 -11.91 -3.85
C ASP A 50 -8.20 -10.38 -3.80
N ILE A 51 -7.58 -9.72 -2.81
CA ILE A 51 -7.63 -8.27 -2.62
C ILE A 51 -6.40 -7.65 -3.30
N PRO A 52 -6.57 -6.79 -4.33
CA PRO A 52 -5.47 -6.02 -4.89
C PRO A 52 -4.86 -5.07 -3.85
N VAL A 53 -3.53 -5.06 -3.74
CA VAL A 53 -2.79 -4.18 -2.83
C VAL A 53 -1.79 -3.34 -3.61
N LEU A 54 -1.81 -2.03 -3.37
CA LEU A 54 -0.75 -1.11 -3.78
C LEU A 54 0.01 -0.65 -2.53
N MET A 55 1.34 -0.78 -2.54
CA MET A 55 2.24 -0.21 -1.55
C MET A 55 3.10 0.87 -2.21
N ILE A 56 3.15 2.06 -1.63
CA ILE A 56 3.89 3.20 -2.17
C ILE A 56 4.93 3.65 -1.16
N TYR A 57 6.18 3.80 -1.60
CA TYR A 57 7.27 4.34 -0.80
C TYR A 57 7.85 5.58 -1.48
N GLY A 58 8.10 6.63 -0.70
CA GLY A 58 8.70 7.88 -1.11
C GLY A 58 10.22 7.81 -1.23
N ASP A 59 10.83 8.99 -1.20
CA ASP A 59 12.28 9.16 -1.37
C ASP A 59 13.00 9.09 -0.01
N TYR A 60 14.33 9.05 -0.04
CA TYR A 60 15.22 9.11 1.15
C TYR A 60 15.00 8.00 2.19
N ILE A 61 14.26 6.94 1.87
CA ILE A 61 14.03 5.79 2.76
C ILE A 61 15.35 5.22 3.27
N ALA A 62 16.37 5.12 2.40
CA ALA A 62 17.67 4.57 2.73
C ALA A 62 18.47 5.42 3.73
N ASP A 63 18.16 6.70 3.85
CA ASP A 63 18.90 7.66 4.69
C ASP A 63 18.34 7.75 6.11
N ASP A 64 17.16 7.17 6.36
CA ASP A 64 16.54 7.11 7.68
C ASP A 64 16.97 5.86 8.48
N SER A 65 17.03 5.99 9.80
CA SER A 65 17.47 4.90 10.69
C SER A 65 16.46 3.77 10.88
N ARG A 66 15.18 3.97 10.52
CA ARG A 66 14.07 3.05 10.79
C ARG A 66 13.37 2.58 9.51
N TRP A 67 13.21 3.48 8.55
CA TRP A 67 12.45 3.20 7.33
C TRP A 67 13.01 2.06 6.45
N PRO A 68 14.33 1.84 6.33
CA PRO A 68 14.85 0.69 5.60
C PRO A 68 14.31 -0.64 6.13
N ASP A 69 14.35 -0.83 7.46
CA ASP A 69 13.87 -2.04 8.12
C ASP A 69 12.35 -2.19 8.03
N ILE A 70 11.62 -1.08 8.15
CA ILE A 70 10.15 -1.06 8.00
C ILE A 70 9.77 -1.49 6.59
N ARG A 71 10.38 -0.89 5.57
CA ARG A 71 10.15 -1.23 4.16
C ARG A 71 10.51 -2.68 3.88
N ALA A 72 11.66 -3.15 4.37
CA ALA A 72 12.10 -4.54 4.19
C ALA A 72 11.08 -5.55 4.75
N ARG A 73 10.56 -5.31 5.96
CA ARG A 73 9.48 -6.16 6.53
C ARG A 73 8.20 -6.10 5.70
N GLY A 74 7.81 -4.92 5.24
CA GLY A 74 6.67 -4.72 4.36
C GLY A 74 6.79 -5.53 3.06
N ILE A 75 7.94 -5.43 2.40
CA ILE A 75 8.24 -6.18 1.16
C ILE A 75 8.22 -7.68 1.43
N ALA A 76 8.84 -8.17 2.51
CA ALA A 76 8.85 -9.60 2.83
C ALA A 76 7.43 -10.17 3.04
N PHE A 77 6.53 -9.40 3.67
CA PHE A 77 5.13 -9.77 3.80
C PHE A 77 4.39 -9.78 2.45
N ALA A 78 4.62 -8.75 1.62
CA ALA A 78 4.06 -8.68 0.27
C ALA A 78 4.50 -9.86 -0.62
N GLU A 79 5.77 -10.26 -0.56
CA GLU A 79 6.28 -11.42 -1.28
C GLU A 79 5.66 -12.72 -0.76
N SER A 80 5.44 -12.84 0.55
CA SER A 80 4.72 -13.98 1.13
C SER A 80 3.28 -14.06 0.61
N LEU A 81 2.61 -12.93 0.43
CA LEU A 81 1.26 -12.87 -0.16
C LEU A 81 1.30 -13.20 -1.66
N ARG A 82 2.27 -12.67 -2.42
CA ARG A 82 2.49 -13.00 -3.84
C ARG A 82 2.72 -14.50 -4.05
N ALA A 83 3.49 -15.15 -3.17
CA ALA A 83 3.74 -16.60 -3.23
C ALA A 83 2.47 -17.45 -3.08
N LEU A 84 1.41 -16.91 -2.48
CA LEU A 84 0.09 -17.54 -2.37
C LEU A 84 -0.85 -17.20 -3.54
N GLY A 85 -0.33 -16.52 -4.57
CA GLY A 85 -1.09 -16.01 -5.71
C GLY A 85 -1.80 -14.68 -5.43
N GLY A 86 -1.40 -13.96 -4.37
CA GLY A 86 -1.91 -12.63 -4.07
C GLY A 86 -1.44 -11.55 -5.04
N LYS A 87 -2.22 -10.47 -5.17
CA LYS A 87 -1.97 -9.37 -6.11
C LYS A 87 -1.44 -8.14 -5.38
N VAL A 88 -0.12 -8.03 -5.28
CA VAL A 88 0.54 -6.88 -4.65
C VAL A 88 1.38 -6.15 -5.68
N ASP A 89 1.28 -4.83 -5.73
CA ASP A 89 2.16 -3.93 -6.47
C ASP A 89 2.92 -3.06 -5.45
N ILE A 90 4.23 -2.92 -5.66
CA ILE A 90 5.10 -2.12 -4.78
C ILE A 90 5.76 -1.07 -5.65
N VAL A 91 5.51 0.20 -5.33
CA VAL A 91 6.01 1.36 -6.04
C VAL A 91 7.04 2.06 -5.17
N ASP A 92 8.23 2.23 -5.75
CA ASP A 92 9.30 3.08 -5.23
C ASP A 92 9.28 4.38 -6.05
N LEU A 93 8.75 5.46 -5.49
CA LEU A 93 8.47 6.69 -6.24
C LEU A 93 9.69 7.21 -7.03
N PRO A 94 10.92 7.23 -6.48
CA PRO A 94 12.12 7.60 -7.23
C PRO A 94 12.36 6.75 -8.48
N ALA A 95 12.07 5.45 -8.43
CA ALA A 95 12.21 4.55 -9.59
C ALA A 95 11.21 4.86 -10.72
N HIS A 96 10.15 5.62 -10.40
CA HIS A 96 9.16 6.13 -11.35
C HIS A 96 9.41 7.59 -11.74
N GLY A 97 10.57 8.16 -11.39
CA GLY A 97 10.91 9.56 -11.69
C GLY A 97 10.20 10.59 -10.81
N ILE A 98 9.54 10.15 -9.73
CA ILE A 98 8.89 11.00 -8.74
C ILE A 98 9.82 11.07 -7.53
N THR A 99 10.56 12.16 -7.39
CA THR A 99 11.60 12.31 -6.36
C THR A 99 11.28 13.45 -5.39
N GLY A 100 12.00 13.49 -4.26
CA GLY A 100 11.87 14.56 -3.26
C GLY A 100 10.67 14.41 -2.31
N ASN A 101 9.99 13.26 -2.32
CA ASN A 101 8.87 12.98 -1.43
C ASN A 101 9.33 12.83 0.02
N SER A 102 8.57 13.42 0.94
CA SER A 102 8.69 13.19 2.37
C SER A 102 7.81 12.01 2.81
N HIS A 103 7.83 11.67 4.10
CA HIS A 103 6.89 10.71 4.68
C HIS A 103 5.42 11.16 4.52
N MET A 104 5.17 12.47 4.45
CA MET A 104 3.84 13.05 4.28
C MET A 104 3.52 13.25 2.80
N ILE A 105 3.66 12.18 2.00
CA ILE A 105 3.53 12.17 0.52
C ILE A 105 2.28 12.92 0.03
N MET A 106 1.15 12.74 0.71
CA MET A 106 -0.12 13.38 0.36
C MET A 106 -0.14 14.90 0.58
N MET A 107 0.80 15.44 1.34
CA MET A 107 0.95 16.88 1.64
C MET A 107 2.13 17.52 0.90
N ASP A 108 2.94 16.74 0.20
CA ASP A 108 4.07 17.25 -0.58
C ASP A 108 3.59 18.09 -1.77
N ARG A 109 4.46 18.96 -2.28
CA ARG A 109 4.15 19.83 -3.44
C ARG A 109 3.83 19.06 -4.72
N ASN A 110 4.30 17.83 -4.84
CA ASN A 110 4.07 16.94 -5.96
C ASN A 110 3.01 15.86 -5.66
N SER A 111 2.17 16.05 -4.64
CA SER A 111 1.13 15.09 -4.25
C SER A 111 0.17 14.75 -5.39
N ASP A 112 -0.09 15.68 -6.31
CA ASP A 112 -0.90 15.43 -7.52
C ASP A 112 -0.29 14.36 -8.45
N GLN A 113 1.05 14.26 -8.54
CA GLN A 113 1.72 13.23 -9.32
C GLN A 113 1.50 11.85 -8.71
N VAL A 114 1.59 11.75 -7.39
CA VAL A 114 1.34 10.50 -6.67
C VAL A 114 -0.15 10.14 -6.71
N ALA A 115 -1.04 11.13 -6.61
CA ALA A 115 -2.47 10.93 -6.74
C ALA A 115 -2.84 10.40 -8.15
N ALA A 116 -2.20 10.91 -9.21
CA ALA A 116 -2.39 10.40 -10.56
C ALA A 116 -1.95 8.93 -10.68
N LEU A 117 -0.78 8.57 -10.13
CA LEU A 117 -0.30 7.19 -10.10
C LEU A 117 -1.30 6.25 -9.40
N VAL A 118 -1.86 6.67 -8.26
CA VAL A 118 -2.88 5.89 -7.54
C VAL A 118 -4.16 5.75 -8.37
N GLN A 119 -4.62 6.84 -8.99
CA GLN A 119 -5.82 6.83 -9.83
C GLN A 119 -5.66 5.91 -11.04
N ASP A 120 -4.53 5.96 -11.73
CA ASP A 120 -4.22 5.07 -12.85
C ASP A 120 -4.21 3.60 -12.41
N TRP A 121 -3.61 3.32 -11.25
CA TRP A 121 -3.59 1.96 -10.70
C TRP A 121 -4.99 1.44 -10.38
N LEU A 122 -5.87 2.28 -9.84
CA LEU A 122 -7.27 1.95 -9.54
C LEU A 122 -8.11 1.81 -10.82
N ALA A 123 -7.94 2.72 -11.78
CA ALA A 123 -8.68 2.73 -13.04
C ALA A 123 -8.39 1.47 -13.86
N ALA A 124 -7.12 1.05 -13.92
CA ALA A 124 -6.72 -0.21 -14.57
C ALA A 124 -7.38 -1.47 -13.97
N ARG A 125 -7.99 -1.36 -12.79
CA ARG A 125 -8.71 -2.43 -12.08
C ARG A 125 -10.23 -2.23 -12.04
N GLY A 126 -10.76 -1.19 -12.71
CA GLY A 126 -12.17 -0.83 -12.65
C GLY A 126 -12.63 -0.38 -11.27
N LEU A 127 -11.71 0.18 -10.47
CA LEU A 127 -11.97 0.67 -9.11
C LEU A 127 -12.06 2.20 -9.02
N TRP A 128 -11.87 2.90 -10.15
CA TRP A 128 -11.92 4.35 -10.30
C TRP A 128 -12.35 4.70 -11.73
N GLY A 129 -13.18 5.74 -11.88
CA GLY A 129 -13.79 6.14 -13.16
C GLY A 129 -15.17 6.74 -12.97
#